data_AF-A0A1H8AX93-F1
#
_entry.id   AF-A0A1H8AX93-F1
#
_cell.length_a   1.000
_cell.length_b   1.000
_cell.length_c   1.000
_cell.angle_alpha   90.00
_cell.angle_beta   90.00
_cell.angle_gamma   90.00
#
_symmetry.space_group_name_H-M   'P 1'
#
loop_
_entity.id
_entity.type
_entity.pdbx_description
1 polymer ?
#
loop_
_entity_poly.entity_id
_entity_poly.type
_entity_poly.pdbx_seq_one_letter_code
_entity_poly.pdbx_strand_id
1 'polypeptide(L)'
;MGDGGELRNGTDKIAKPRILRQTLPMKRVLALFCLVFWPSLALSEVAQAVILPPPQAARDGNIPRTRWEHQPQGALWTRSALSALKAHGAVLVERVPRDIAEWCPAYPQAAERGRRAFWVGFLSALAKHESTYNARAVGGGGRWHGLLQILPATARGYGCRAGDGAGLRHGPDNLSCAIRIMAFTVPRDGVVSEGMRGVAADWGPLHSRAKREDMKRWLRGQSYCKPLSAVRPRPRPGQVARVAE
;
A
#
# COMPACT_ATOMS: atom_id res chain seq x y z
N MET A 1 11.77 -50.84 49.47
CA MET A 1 11.01 -51.90 48.78
C MET A 1 10.65 -51.35 47.42
N GLY A 2 11.45 -51.56 46.36
CA GLY A 2 11.60 -52.82 45.63
C GLY A 2 10.42 -52.92 44.66
N ASP A 3 10.53 -52.98 43.34
CA ASP A 3 11.50 -53.55 42.39
C ASP A 3 11.27 -52.78 41.05
N GLY A 4 12.24 -52.52 40.16
CA GLY A 4 13.07 -53.50 39.46
C GLY A 4 12.37 -53.93 38.16
N GLY A 5 12.83 -53.44 36.99
CA GLY A 5 12.27 -53.89 35.70
C GLY A 5 12.65 -53.07 34.46
N GLU A 6 13.94 -53.06 34.12
CA GLU A 6 14.46 -52.59 32.83
C GLU A 6 14.41 -53.72 31.79
N LEU A 7 13.82 -53.49 30.60
CA LEU A 7 14.19 -54.23 29.39
C LEU A 7 14.17 -53.32 28.15
N ARG A 8 15.37 -53.20 27.59
CA ARG A 8 15.78 -52.50 26.37
C ARG A 8 15.40 -53.32 25.14
N ASN A 9 14.91 -52.66 24.09
CA ASN A 9 14.96 -53.11 22.69
C ASN A 9 15.20 -51.83 21.88
N GLY A 10 16.28 -51.63 21.15
CA GLY A 10 16.94 -52.58 20.26
C GLY A 10 16.46 -52.30 18.83
N THR A 11 16.83 -51.15 18.25
CA THR A 11 16.62 -50.89 16.82
C THR A 11 17.93 -50.50 16.17
N ASP A 12 18.40 -51.42 15.35
CA ASP A 12 19.63 -51.42 14.59
C ASP A 12 19.82 -50.20 13.70
N LYS A 13 21.07 -49.72 13.68
CA LYS A 13 21.60 -48.86 12.64
C LYS A 13 21.86 -49.74 11.41
N ILE A 14 21.17 -49.47 10.30
CA ILE A 14 21.47 -50.08 8.99
C ILE A 14 21.84 -48.97 8.00
N ALA A 15 22.93 -49.26 7.28
CA ALA A 15 23.74 -48.37 6.47
C ALA A 15 23.06 -47.83 5.19
N LYS A 16 23.54 -46.67 4.74
CA LYS A 16 23.28 -46.10 3.40
C LYS A 16 23.93 -46.95 2.30
N PRO A 17 23.23 -47.23 1.20
CA PRO A 17 23.86 -47.55 -0.07
C PRO A 17 23.81 -46.37 -1.05
N ARG A 18 24.94 -46.23 -1.72
CA ARG A 18 25.37 -45.22 -2.70
C ARG A 18 24.83 -45.65 -4.08
N ILE A 19 23.94 -44.87 -4.70
CA ILE A 19 23.42 -45.20 -6.03
C ILE A 19 24.46 -44.80 -7.09
N LEU A 20 24.98 -45.84 -7.74
CA LEU A 20 25.99 -45.82 -8.78
C LEU A 20 25.35 -45.45 -10.12
N ARG A 21 25.96 -44.49 -10.82
CA ARG A 21 25.67 -44.14 -12.22
C ARG A 21 25.87 -45.37 -13.11
N GLN A 22 24.89 -45.70 -13.94
CA GLN A 22 25.04 -46.66 -15.03
C GLN A 22 25.16 -45.91 -16.36
N THR A 23 26.31 -46.14 -16.99
CA THR A 23 26.71 -45.72 -18.33
C THR A 23 26.19 -46.71 -19.36
N LEU A 24 25.57 -46.23 -20.43
CA LEU A 24 25.27 -47.02 -21.63
C LEU A 24 26.42 -46.94 -22.65
N PRO A 25 26.75 -48.03 -23.37
CA PRO A 25 28.02 -48.19 -24.06
C PRO A 25 28.05 -47.66 -25.51
N MET A 26 29.25 -47.16 -25.84
CA MET A 26 29.81 -46.86 -27.17
C MET A 26 29.61 -48.00 -28.17
N LYS A 27 28.93 -47.71 -29.29
CA LYS A 27 29.08 -48.46 -30.54
C LYS A 27 30.19 -47.82 -31.37
N ARG A 28 31.13 -48.67 -31.75
CA ARG A 28 32.35 -48.41 -32.52
C ARG A 28 32.00 -48.17 -34.00
N VAL A 29 32.84 -47.42 -34.71
CA VAL A 29 33.59 -47.86 -35.91
C VAL A 29 33.83 -46.71 -36.92
N LEU A 30 35.13 -46.56 -37.22
CA LEU A 30 35.83 -46.01 -38.38
C LEU A 30 35.67 -44.53 -38.79
N ALA A 31 36.76 -43.81 -38.55
CA ALA A 31 37.24 -42.72 -39.38
C ALA A 31 37.72 -43.26 -40.74
N LEU A 32 37.38 -42.57 -41.85
CA LEU A 32 38.32 -42.04 -42.83
C LEU A 32 37.57 -41.31 -43.97
N PHE A 33 38.27 -40.33 -44.55
CA PHE A 33 38.11 -39.71 -45.88
C PHE A 33 37.37 -38.38 -46.07
N CYS A 34 38.13 -37.48 -46.71
CA CYS A 34 37.75 -36.38 -47.60
C CYS A 34 37.47 -34.99 -47.01
N LEU A 35 38.58 -34.26 -46.79
CA LEU A 35 38.73 -32.84 -47.06
C LEU A 35 38.21 -32.49 -48.47
N VAL A 36 36.98 -31.97 -48.60
CA VAL A 36 36.57 -31.18 -49.78
C VAL A 36 35.53 -30.13 -49.38
N PHE A 37 35.96 -28.87 -49.41
CA PHE A 37 35.19 -27.64 -49.67
C PHE A 37 33.72 -27.60 -49.22
N TRP A 38 33.49 -27.14 -47.99
CA TRP A 38 32.18 -26.57 -47.61
C TRP A 38 32.26 -25.05 -47.80
N PRO A 39 31.58 -24.46 -48.81
CA PRO A 39 31.54 -23.01 -48.92
C PRO A 39 30.74 -22.48 -47.73
N SER A 40 31.40 -21.68 -46.89
CA SER A 40 30.74 -20.90 -45.84
C SER A 40 29.77 -19.91 -46.49
N LEU A 41 28.53 -20.35 -46.73
CA LEU A 41 27.39 -19.46 -46.84
C LEU A 41 27.14 -18.92 -45.43
N ALA A 42 27.87 -17.85 -45.10
CA ALA A 42 27.55 -16.99 -43.96
C ALA A 42 26.20 -16.33 -44.26
N LEU A 43 25.12 -16.96 -43.81
CA LEU A 43 23.87 -16.26 -43.60
C LEU A 43 24.12 -15.22 -42.52
N SER A 44 24.34 -13.98 -42.93
CA SER A 44 24.29 -12.84 -42.03
C SER A 44 22.89 -12.77 -41.46
N GLU A 45 22.70 -13.33 -40.27
CA GLU A 45 21.54 -13.06 -39.45
C GLU A 45 21.66 -11.59 -39.04
N VAL A 46 20.99 -10.71 -39.79
CA VAL A 46 20.73 -9.35 -39.35
C VAL A 46 19.81 -9.47 -38.14
N ALA A 47 20.41 -9.58 -36.97
CA ALA A 47 19.72 -9.38 -35.71
C ALA A 47 19.24 -7.93 -35.68
N GLN A 48 18.03 -7.67 -36.20
CA GLN A 48 17.33 -6.44 -35.87
C GLN A 48 17.16 -6.42 -34.36
N ALA A 49 18.00 -5.65 -33.68
CA ALA A 49 17.76 -5.26 -32.30
C ALA A 49 16.41 -4.54 -32.28
N VAL A 50 15.36 -5.26 -31.84
CA VAL A 50 14.10 -4.63 -31.48
C VAL A 50 14.43 -3.73 -30.30
N ILE A 51 14.56 -2.43 -30.56
CA ILE A 51 14.66 -1.41 -29.53
C ILE A 51 13.29 -1.40 -28.85
N LEU A 52 13.13 -2.24 -27.82
CA LEU A 52 12.01 -2.12 -26.92
C LEU A 52 12.12 -0.72 -26.31
N PRO A 53 11.05 0.11 -26.38
CA PRO A 53 11.05 1.37 -25.69
C PRO A 53 11.43 1.10 -24.22
N PRO A 54 12.24 1.95 -23.59
CA PRO A 54 12.58 1.78 -22.18
C PRO A 54 11.28 1.56 -21.41
N PRO A 55 11.23 0.62 -20.44
CA PRO A 55 10.02 0.39 -19.66
C PRO A 55 9.57 1.76 -19.18
N GLN A 56 8.40 2.20 -19.64
CA GLN A 56 7.87 3.50 -19.26
C GLN A 56 7.91 3.50 -17.75
N ALA A 57 8.72 4.39 -17.14
CA ALA A 57 8.79 4.53 -15.69
C ALA A 57 7.35 4.50 -15.20
N ALA A 58 7.00 3.47 -14.44
CA ALA A 58 5.62 3.13 -14.14
C ALA A 58 4.93 4.42 -13.76
N ARG A 59 4.07 4.94 -14.66
CA ARG A 59 3.49 6.27 -14.50
C ARG A 59 2.94 6.29 -13.10
N ASP A 60 3.41 7.20 -12.24
CA ASP A 60 2.97 7.28 -10.85
C ASP A 60 1.45 7.24 -10.88
N GLY A 61 0.90 6.04 -10.61
CA GLY A 61 -0.49 5.79 -10.93
C GLY A 61 -1.27 6.82 -10.15
N ASN A 62 -2.08 7.63 -10.83
CA ASN A 62 -2.64 8.91 -10.39
C ASN A 62 -3.30 8.88 -8.99
N ILE A 63 -2.47 8.73 -7.95
CA ILE A 63 -2.83 8.63 -6.54
C ILE A 63 -2.91 10.04 -5.96
N PRO A 64 -3.80 10.27 -4.99
CA PRO A 64 -3.98 11.59 -4.42
C PRO A 64 -2.72 12.03 -3.68
N ARG A 65 -2.55 13.36 -3.60
CA ARG A 65 -1.48 13.93 -2.79
C ARG A 65 -1.67 13.56 -1.33
N THR A 66 -0.61 13.10 -0.65
CA THR A 66 -0.66 12.71 0.77
C THR A 66 0.49 13.31 1.56
N ARG A 67 0.32 13.45 2.87
CA ARG A 67 1.33 14.06 3.74
C ARG A 67 2.53 13.16 4.00
N TRP A 68 2.40 11.86 3.73
CA TRP A 68 3.44 10.84 3.89
C TRP A 68 4.21 10.52 2.60
N GLU A 69 4.11 11.34 1.54
CA GLU A 69 4.79 11.07 0.25
C GLU A 69 6.31 10.94 0.37
N HIS A 70 6.90 11.59 1.37
CA HIS A 70 8.31 11.51 1.68
C HIS A 70 8.72 10.15 2.30
N GLN A 71 7.76 9.31 2.67
CA GLN A 71 8.02 7.99 3.24
C GLN A 71 8.20 6.97 2.10
N PRO A 72 9.21 6.08 2.17
CA PRO A 72 9.44 5.07 1.13
C PRO A 72 8.22 4.19 0.83
N GLN A 73 7.39 3.91 1.85
CA GLN A 73 6.17 3.12 1.71
C GLN A 73 4.91 3.94 1.43
N GLY A 74 5.02 5.28 1.30
CA GLY A 74 3.86 6.17 1.17
C GLY A 74 2.94 5.82 0.00
N ALA A 75 3.50 5.44 -1.15
CA ALA A 75 2.71 5.01 -2.30
C ALA A 75 1.92 3.71 -2.03
N LEU A 76 2.53 2.74 -1.33
CA LEU A 76 1.86 1.49 -0.94
C LEU A 76 0.71 1.77 0.04
N TRP A 77 0.95 2.61 1.04
CA TRP A 77 -0.06 3.02 2.01
C TRP A 77 -1.25 3.71 1.34
N THR A 78 -0.97 4.64 0.42
CA THR A 78 -1.99 5.34 -0.35
C THR A 78 -2.83 4.36 -1.19
N ARG A 79 -2.21 3.45 -1.94
CA ARG A 79 -2.95 2.45 -2.75
C ARG A 79 -3.79 1.52 -1.88
N SER A 80 -3.26 1.08 -0.74
CA SER A 80 -3.95 0.20 0.19
C SER A 80 -5.17 0.88 0.83
N ALA A 81 -5.01 2.14 1.26
CA ALA A 81 -6.10 2.95 1.79
C ALA A 81 -7.20 3.20 0.74
N LEU A 82 -6.82 3.50 -0.51
CA LEU A 82 -7.77 3.61 -1.62
C LEU A 82 -8.54 2.31 -1.86
N SER A 83 -7.87 1.15 -1.76
CA SER A 83 -8.53 -0.15 -1.89
C SER A 83 -9.55 -0.39 -0.78
N ALA A 84 -9.20 -0.10 0.48
CA ALA A 84 -10.12 -0.22 1.60
C ALA A 84 -11.33 0.73 1.48
N LEU A 85 -11.12 1.97 1.00
CA LEU A 85 -12.20 2.94 0.73
C LEU A 85 -13.11 2.54 -0.45
N LYS A 86 -12.65 1.69 -1.37
CA LYS A 86 -13.50 1.09 -2.42
C LYS A 86 -14.29 -0.11 -1.92
N ALA A 87 -13.88 -0.71 -0.81
CA ALA A 87 -14.50 -1.89 -0.22
C ALA A 87 -15.27 -1.49 1.05
N HIS A 88 -14.83 -1.93 2.23
CA HIS A 88 -15.53 -1.70 3.50
C HIS A 88 -15.58 -0.24 3.95
N GLY A 89 -14.83 0.66 3.31
CA GLY A 89 -14.89 2.10 3.55
C GLY A 89 -15.81 2.89 2.61
N ALA A 90 -16.58 2.23 1.73
CA ALA A 90 -17.39 2.91 0.71
C ALA A 90 -18.38 3.93 1.31
N VAL A 91 -18.98 3.61 2.47
CA VAL A 91 -19.92 4.50 3.17
C VAL A 91 -19.31 5.86 3.54
N LEU A 92 -18.00 5.93 3.78
CA LEU A 92 -17.30 7.21 4.04
C LEU A 92 -17.32 8.12 2.82
N VAL A 93 -17.30 7.54 1.62
CA VAL A 93 -17.25 8.24 0.33
C VAL A 93 -18.66 8.65 -0.11
N GLU A 94 -19.66 7.83 0.20
CA GLU A 94 -21.07 8.06 -0.17
C GLU A 94 -21.71 9.18 0.64
N ARG A 95 -21.31 9.33 1.90
CA ARG A 95 -21.89 10.31 2.83
C ARG A 95 -21.20 11.67 2.76
N VAL A 96 -21.94 12.71 3.12
CA VAL A 96 -21.43 14.08 3.26
C VAL A 96 -21.60 14.49 4.74
N PRO A 97 -20.51 14.48 5.54
CA PRO A 97 -20.57 14.90 6.94
C PRO A 97 -20.97 16.37 7.08
N ARG A 98 -21.68 16.73 8.16
CA ARG A 98 -22.18 18.11 8.36
C ARG A 98 -21.07 19.16 8.46
N ASP A 99 -19.95 18.80 9.07
CA ASP A 99 -18.77 19.65 9.28
C ASP A 99 -17.78 19.62 8.10
N ILE A 100 -18.09 18.92 7.01
CA ILE A 100 -17.11 18.66 5.94
C ILE A 100 -16.58 19.96 5.30
N ALA A 101 -17.37 21.04 5.28
CA ALA A 101 -16.95 22.33 4.74
C ALA A 101 -15.74 22.91 5.52
N GLU A 102 -15.59 22.58 6.80
CA GLU A 102 -14.45 23.00 7.60
C GLU A 102 -13.16 22.27 7.21
N TRP A 103 -13.29 21.03 6.75
CA TRP A 103 -12.20 20.13 6.40
C TRP A 103 -11.82 20.21 4.91
N CYS A 104 -12.82 20.26 4.04
CA CYS A 104 -12.69 20.13 2.59
C CYS A 104 -13.92 20.74 1.86
N PRO A 105 -13.92 22.05 1.56
CA PRO A 105 -15.07 22.75 0.97
C PRO A 105 -15.60 22.14 -0.33
N ALA A 106 -14.73 21.57 -1.17
CA ALA A 106 -15.11 20.96 -2.44
C ALA A 106 -15.67 19.52 -2.32
N TYR A 107 -15.66 18.93 -1.12
CA TYR A 107 -16.07 17.54 -0.92
C TYR A 107 -17.50 17.22 -1.38
N PRO A 108 -18.53 18.05 -1.10
CA PRO A 108 -19.90 17.72 -1.47
C PRO A 108 -20.07 17.56 -2.99
N GLN A 109 -19.37 18.38 -3.78
CA GLN A 109 -19.42 18.35 -5.25
C GLN A 109 -18.37 17.44 -5.87
N ALA A 110 -17.47 16.86 -5.08
CA ALA A 110 -16.43 15.97 -5.59
C ALA A 110 -17.02 14.62 -5.99
N ALA A 111 -16.60 14.11 -7.15
CA ALA A 111 -16.79 12.72 -7.52
C ALA A 111 -16.11 11.78 -6.51
N GLU A 112 -16.47 10.50 -6.51
CA GLU A 112 -15.92 9.51 -5.56
C GLU A 112 -14.39 9.50 -5.49
N ARG A 113 -13.71 9.74 -6.62
CA ARG A 113 -12.24 9.84 -6.66
C ARG A 113 -11.73 10.97 -5.75
N GLY A 114 -12.35 12.15 -5.81
CA GLY A 114 -11.97 13.30 -4.96
C GLY A 114 -12.33 13.07 -3.49
N ARG A 115 -13.47 12.41 -3.22
CA ARG A 115 -13.88 12.05 -1.87
C ARG A 115 -12.96 11.00 -1.23
N ARG A 116 -12.52 9.98 -1.99
CA ARG A 116 -11.48 9.04 -1.55
C ARG A 116 -10.15 9.75 -1.31
N ALA A 117 -9.78 10.68 -2.20
CA ALA A 117 -8.57 11.49 -2.04
C ALA A 117 -8.56 12.27 -0.72
N PHE A 118 -9.70 12.86 -0.34
CA PHE A 118 -9.87 13.49 0.96
C PHE A 118 -9.58 12.53 2.12
N TRP A 119 -10.23 11.36 2.15
CA TRP A 119 -10.07 10.42 3.26
C TRP A 119 -8.65 9.87 3.38
N VAL A 120 -7.98 9.57 2.26
CA VAL A 120 -6.55 9.19 2.30
C VAL A 120 -5.67 10.35 2.78
N GLY A 121 -5.93 11.56 2.28
CA GLY A 121 -5.27 12.76 2.77
C GLY A 121 -5.45 12.95 4.27
N PHE A 122 -6.67 12.74 4.78
CA PHE A 122 -7.02 12.86 6.18
C PHE A 122 -6.23 11.84 7.03
N LEU A 123 -6.21 10.57 6.62
CA LEU A 123 -5.42 9.51 7.27
C LEU A 123 -3.94 9.89 7.32
N SER A 124 -3.41 10.46 6.24
CA SER A 124 -2.00 10.91 6.21
C SER A 124 -1.74 12.08 7.14
N ALA A 125 -2.67 13.03 7.26
CA ALA A 125 -2.55 14.13 8.20
C ALA A 125 -2.65 13.65 9.67
N LEU A 126 -3.51 12.66 9.94
CA LEU A 126 -3.65 12.04 11.25
C LEU A 126 -2.41 11.25 11.65
N ALA A 127 -1.85 10.44 10.73
CA ALA A 127 -0.65 9.64 10.97
C ALA A 127 0.57 10.48 11.40
N LYS A 128 0.66 11.73 10.94
CA LYS A 128 1.66 12.69 11.44
C LYS A 128 1.56 12.86 12.96
N HIS A 129 0.35 13.03 13.45
CA HIS A 129 0.08 13.40 14.84
C HIS A 129 -0.03 12.20 15.78
N GLU A 130 -0.23 11.00 15.23
CA GLU A 130 -0.27 9.73 15.94
C GLU A 130 1.10 9.07 16.07
N SER A 131 1.85 8.99 14.97
CA SER A 131 3.08 8.17 14.92
C SER A 131 4.26 8.87 14.24
N THR A 132 4.08 10.12 13.78
CA THR A 132 5.06 10.78 12.90
C THR A 132 5.38 9.91 11.68
N TYR A 133 4.34 9.29 11.10
CA TYR A 133 4.43 8.37 9.96
C TYR A 133 5.22 7.07 10.20
N ASN A 134 5.44 6.68 11.46
CA ASN A 134 6.16 5.46 11.78
C ASN A 134 5.19 4.27 11.89
N ALA A 135 5.14 3.44 10.84
CA ALA A 135 4.31 2.24 10.83
C ALA A 135 4.71 1.18 11.88
N ARG A 136 5.92 1.24 12.44
CA ARG A 136 6.38 0.32 13.49
C ARG A 136 6.18 0.89 14.90
N ALA A 137 5.61 2.09 15.03
CA ALA A 137 5.44 2.75 16.32
C ALA A 137 4.63 1.90 17.30
N VAL A 138 5.07 1.93 18.56
CA VAL A 138 4.33 1.35 19.68
C VAL A 138 4.26 2.42 20.77
N GLY A 139 3.05 2.88 21.10
CA GLY A 139 2.81 3.97 22.03
C GLY A 139 2.01 3.55 23.26
N GLY A 140 1.84 4.50 24.20
CA GLY A 140 1.05 4.32 25.42
C GLY A 140 1.48 3.13 26.27
N GLY A 141 2.80 2.95 26.45
CA GLY A 141 3.36 1.87 27.27
C GLY A 141 3.21 0.47 26.65
N GLY A 142 3.20 0.35 25.32
CA GLY A 142 3.09 -0.95 24.64
C GLY A 142 1.71 -1.28 24.08
N ARG A 143 0.73 -0.39 24.23
CA ARG A 143 -0.70 -0.69 23.99
C ARG A 143 -1.18 -0.36 22.59
N TRP A 144 -0.66 0.71 21.99
CA TRP A 144 -1.16 1.24 20.72
C TRP A 144 -0.12 1.05 19.62
N HIS A 145 -0.55 0.64 18.42
CA HIS A 145 0.36 0.18 17.39
C HIS A 145 0.15 0.86 16.03
N GLY A 146 1.26 1.07 15.35
CA GLY A 146 1.33 1.44 13.95
C GLY A 146 1.02 2.90 13.63
N LEU A 147 0.75 3.16 12.35
CA LEU A 147 0.59 4.51 11.79
C LEU A 147 -0.44 5.35 12.53
N LEU A 148 -1.56 4.73 12.91
CA LEU A 148 -2.69 5.39 13.54
C LEU A 148 -2.93 4.90 14.97
N GLN A 149 -1.89 4.35 15.61
CA GLN A 149 -1.88 3.98 17.03
C GLN A 149 -3.18 3.29 17.45
N ILE A 150 -3.43 2.09 16.92
CA ILE A 150 -4.65 1.32 17.17
C ILE A 150 -4.38 0.28 18.27
N LEU A 151 -5.34 0.11 19.18
CA LEU A 151 -5.31 -0.90 20.23
C LEU A 151 -5.78 -2.25 19.64
N PRO A 152 -5.10 -3.39 19.92
CA PRO A 152 -5.52 -4.69 19.40
C PRO A 152 -6.95 -5.09 19.78
N ALA A 153 -7.38 -4.75 21.00
CA ALA A 153 -8.75 -5.02 21.45
C ALA A 153 -9.79 -4.24 20.61
N THR A 154 -9.53 -2.96 20.33
CA THR A 154 -10.37 -2.16 19.42
C THR A 154 -10.40 -2.77 18.02
N ALA A 155 -9.25 -3.13 17.48
CA ALA A 155 -9.16 -3.74 16.15
C ALA A 155 -10.01 -5.03 16.05
N ARG A 156 -9.96 -5.89 17.08
CA ARG A 156 -10.82 -7.09 17.16
C ARG A 156 -12.29 -6.74 17.30
N GLY A 157 -12.64 -5.74 18.12
CA GLY A 157 -14.02 -5.28 18.31
C GLY A 157 -14.67 -4.80 17.00
N TYR A 158 -13.88 -4.19 16.11
CA TYR A 158 -14.33 -3.79 14.77
C TYR A 158 -14.11 -4.86 13.69
N GLY A 159 -13.71 -6.08 14.06
CA GLY A 159 -13.48 -7.18 13.12
C GLY A 159 -12.37 -6.90 12.10
N CYS A 160 -11.32 -6.17 12.49
CA CYS A 160 -10.16 -5.94 11.63
C CYS A 160 -9.36 -7.22 11.41
N ARG A 161 -8.75 -7.35 10.23
CA ARG A 161 -7.82 -8.46 9.91
C ARG A 161 -6.61 -8.47 10.85
N ALA A 162 -6.01 -7.30 11.07
CA ALA A 162 -4.95 -7.13 12.05
C ALA A 162 -5.56 -7.07 13.47
N GLY A 163 -5.57 -8.21 14.16
CA GLY A 163 -6.15 -8.34 15.52
C GLY A 163 -5.14 -8.25 16.66
N ASP A 164 -3.84 -8.13 16.37
CA ASP A 164 -2.75 -8.08 17.34
C ASP A 164 -1.77 -6.93 17.05
N GLY A 165 -0.84 -6.71 17.97
CA GLY A 165 0.15 -5.64 17.84
C GLY A 165 1.15 -5.86 16.70
N ALA A 166 1.38 -7.09 16.25
CA ALA A 166 2.28 -7.38 15.14
C ALA A 166 1.64 -7.03 13.80
N GLY A 167 0.41 -7.50 13.56
CA GLY A 167 -0.39 -7.15 12.40
C GLY A 167 -0.65 -5.65 12.32
N LEU A 168 -0.89 -4.98 13.44
CA LEU A 168 -1.12 -3.52 13.45
C LEU A 168 0.14 -2.69 13.15
N ARG A 169 1.34 -3.28 13.18
CA ARG A 169 2.57 -2.61 12.69
C ARG A 169 2.75 -2.74 11.18
N HIS A 170 1.90 -3.49 10.49
CA HIS A 170 1.84 -3.50 9.04
C HIS A 170 1.00 -2.31 8.55
N GLY A 171 1.64 -1.33 7.89
CA GLY A 171 1.00 -0.08 7.47
C GLY A 171 -0.32 -0.24 6.71
N PRO A 172 -0.37 -1.08 5.64
CA PRO A 172 -1.61 -1.37 4.93
C PRO A 172 -2.75 -1.91 5.80
N ASP A 173 -2.47 -2.87 6.70
CA ASP A 173 -3.50 -3.44 7.56
C ASP A 173 -3.95 -2.47 8.65
N ASN A 174 -3.02 -1.66 9.18
CA ASN A 174 -3.34 -0.59 10.12
C ASN A 174 -4.31 0.45 9.51
N LEU A 175 -4.01 0.92 8.29
CA LEU A 175 -4.87 1.86 7.56
C LEU A 175 -6.20 1.24 7.16
N SER A 176 -6.20 -0.02 6.73
CA SER A 176 -7.42 -0.77 6.43
C SER A 176 -8.34 -0.87 7.66
N CYS A 177 -7.76 -1.15 8.84
CA CYS A 177 -8.50 -1.18 10.10
C CYS A 177 -9.02 0.19 10.50
N ALA A 178 -8.20 1.25 10.40
CA ALA A 178 -8.64 2.61 10.66
C ALA A 178 -9.84 3.02 9.79
N ILE A 179 -9.82 2.69 8.50
CA ILE A 179 -10.94 2.95 7.59
C ILE A 179 -12.19 2.19 8.04
N ARG A 180 -12.07 0.97 8.56
CA ARG A 180 -13.21 0.20 9.08
C ARG A 180 -13.83 0.85 10.31
N ILE A 181 -13.01 1.31 11.25
CA ILE A 181 -13.45 2.03 12.44
C ILE A 181 -14.17 3.33 12.02
N MET A 182 -13.54 4.13 11.15
CA MET A 182 -14.14 5.38 10.65
C MET A 182 -15.44 5.14 9.89
N ALA A 183 -15.52 4.07 9.10
CA ALA A 183 -16.73 3.69 8.36
C ALA A 183 -17.90 3.32 9.28
N PHE A 184 -17.64 3.04 10.56
CA PHE A 184 -18.68 2.90 11.57
C PHE A 184 -18.97 4.24 12.25
N THR A 185 -17.96 4.95 12.76
CA THR A 185 -18.16 6.13 13.62
C THR A 185 -18.63 7.36 12.88
N VAL A 186 -18.12 7.62 11.66
CA VAL A 186 -18.49 8.81 10.89
C VAL A 186 -19.96 8.74 10.44
N PRO A 187 -20.48 7.63 9.86
CA PRO A 187 -21.91 7.55 9.55
C PRO A 187 -22.80 7.56 10.79
N ARG A 188 -22.37 6.93 11.90
CA ARG A 188 -23.10 6.95 13.17
C ARG A 188 -23.33 8.39 13.67
N ASP A 189 -22.31 9.24 13.56
CA ASP A 189 -22.34 10.57 14.17
C ASP A 189 -22.66 11.71 13.17
N GLY A 190 -22.49 11.46 11.87
CA GLY A 190 -22.73 12.40 10.79
C GLY A 190 -21.74 13.56 10.70
N VAL A 191 -20.55 13.43 11.31
CA VAL A 191 -19.46 14.42 11.32
C VAL A 191 -18.11 13.74 11.09
N VAL A 192 -17.16 14.48 10.52
CA VAL A 192 -15.75 14.07 10.49
C VAL A 192 -15.19 14.10 11.90
N SER A 193 -15.35 15.21 12.64
CA SER A 193 -14.89 15.29 14.04
C SER A 193 -15.50 16.46 14.80
N GLU A 194 -16.27 16.17 15.85
CA GLU A 194 -16.88 17.17 16.73
C GLU A 194 -16.99 16.65 18.17
N GLY A 195 -16.30 17.27 19.13
CA GLY A 195 -16.23 16.73 20.51
C GLY A 195 -15.63 15.32 20.53
N MET A 196 -16.42 14.33 20.98
CA MET A 196 -16.09 12.89 20.95
C MET A 196 -16.74 12.13 19.78
N ARG A 197 -17.22 12.84 18.76
CA ARG A 197 -17.98 12.28 17.62
C ARG A 197 -17.13 12.14 16.35
N GLY A 198 -17.55 11.23 15.48
CA GLY A 198 -16.91 10.92 14.22
C GLY A 198 -15.58 10.21 14.45
N VAL A 199 -14.54 10.67 13.76
CA VAL A 199 -13.18 10.15 13.95
C VAL A 199 -12.65 10.49 15.36
N ALA A 200 -13.14 11.55 16.00
CA ALA A 200 -12.68 11.91 17.35
C ALA A 200 -13.12 10.92 18.44
N ALA A 201 -13.97 9.93 18.11
CA ALA A 201 -14.35 8.87 19.04
C ALA A 201 -13.16 7.96 19.41
N ASP A 202 -12.22 7.75 18.48
CA ASP A 202 -11.12 6.79 18.64
C ASP A 202 -9.72 7.45 18.61
N TRP A 203 -9.58 8.66 18.06
CA TRP A 203 -8.27 9.28 17.82
C TRP A 203 -8.04 10.59 18.58
N GLY A 204 -7.13 10.53 19.56
CA GLY A 204 -6.81 11.62 20.48
C GLY A 204 -6.33 12.96 19.88
N PRO A 205 -5.54 12.99 18.78
CA PRO A 205 -5.12 14.22 18.12
C PRO A 205 -6.26 15.17 17.77
N LEU A 206 -7.46 14.65 17.54
CA LEU A 206 -8.63 15.44 17.17
C LEU A 206 -9.18 16.26 18.35
N HIS A 207 -8.82 15.95 19.59
CA HIS A 207 -9.16 16.78 20.75
C HIS A 207 -8.23 17.99 20.91
N SER A 208 -7.01 17.92 20.37
CA SER A 208 -6.10 19.06 20.37
C SER A 208 -6.48 20.06 19.29
N ARG A 209 -6.87 21.29 19.68
CA ARG A 209 -7.16 22.39 18.74
C ARG A 209 -5.99 22.61 17.79
N ALA A 210 -4.76 22.66 18.31
CA ALA A 210 -3.58 22.92 17.47
C ALA A 210 -3.37 21.85 16.39
N LYS A 211 -3.49 20.56 16.75
CA LYS A 211 -3.34 19.44 15.81
C LYS A 211 -4.48 19.39 14.80
N ARG A 212 -5.72 19.56 15.26
CA ARG A 212 -6.92 19.59 14.41
C ARG A 212 -6.86 20.72 13.38
N GLU A 213 -6.43 21.92 13.79
CA GLU A 213 -6.26 23.04 12.86
C GLU A 213 -5.10 22.81 11.88
N ASP A 214 -4.00 22.17 12.29
CA ASP A 214 -2.93 21.77 11.37
C ASP A 214 -3.43 20.79 10.30
N MET A 215 -4.26 19.81 10.69
CA MET A 215 -4.87 18.86 9.76
C MET A 215 -5.81 19.57 8.79
N LYS A 216 -6.75 20.41 9.28
CA LYS A 216 -7.68 21.18 8.44
C LYS A 216 -6.94 22.09 7.46
N ARG A 217 -5.94 22.85 7.93
CA ARG A 217 -5.13 23.72 7.05
C ARG A 217 -4.43 22.93 5.95
N TRP A 218 -3.83 21.79 6.28
CA TRP A 218 -3.15 20.97 5.28
C TRP A 218 -4.15 20.41 4.25
N LEU A 219 -5.30 19.88 4.69
CA LEU A 219 -6.33 19.31 3.81
C LEU A 219 -6.92 20.36 2.86
N ARG A 220 -7.28 21.54 3.36
CA ARG A 220 -7.82 22.64 2.55
C ARG A 220 -6.83 23.16 1.50
N GLY A 221 -5.54 22.94 1.70
CA GLY A 221 -4.50 23.27 0.72
C GLY A 221 -4.48 22.36 -0.52
N GLN A 222 -5.10 21.18 -0.46
CA GLN A 222 -5.01 20.18 -1.51
C GLN A 222 -5.97 20.44 -2.66
N SER A 223 -5.57 20.07 -3.88
CA SER A 223 -6.36 20.29 -5.10
C SER A 223 -7.74 19.63 -5.04
N TYR A 224 -7.86 18.47 -4.40
CA TYR A 224 -9.13 17.76 -4.22
C TYR A 224 -10.06 18.39 -3.17
N CYS A 225 -9.62 19.41 -2.44
CA CYS A 225 -10.45 20.19 -1.50
C CYS A 225 -10.72 21.62 -1.97
N LYS A 226 -10.23 21.99 -3.16
CA LYS A 226 -10.47 23.27 -3.78
C LYS A 226 -11.56 23.14 -4.85
N PRO A 227 -12.47 24.12 -4.97
CA PRO A 227 -13.44 24.14 -6.07
C PRO A 227 -12.74 24.09 -7.42
N LEU A 228 -13.38 23.49 -8.43
CA LEU A 228 -12.80 23.39 -9.79
C LEU A 228 -12.45 24.77 -10.38
N SER A 229 -13.22 25.80 -10.04
CA SER A 229 -12.94 27.20 -10.43
C SER A 229 -11.58 27.71 -9.92
N ALA A 230 -11.11 27.22 -8.77
CA ALA A 230 -9.85 27.61 -8.15
C ALA A 230 -8.63 26.76 -8.59
N VAL A 231 -8.86 25.65 -9.31
CA VAL A 231 -7.80 24.70 -9.71
C VAL A 231 -7.62 24.66 -11.24
N ARG A 232 -8.45 25.36 -12.02
CA ARG A 232 -8.37 25.37 -13.49
C ARG A 232 -6.95 25.76 -13.96
N PRO A 233 -6.26 24.91 -14.73
CA PRO A 233 -4.97 25.25 -15.31
C PRO A 233 -5.09 26.47 -16.23
N ARG A 234 -4.08 27.34 -16.23
CA ARG A 234 -4.00 28.44 -17.20
C ARG A 234 -3.99 27.85 -18.62
N PRO A 235 -4.72 28.44 -19.59
CA PRO A 235 -4.64 28.02 -20.98
C PRO A 235 -3.17 28.08 -21.44
N ARG A 236 -2.73 27.07 -22.19
CA ARG A 236 -1.43 27.12 -22.86
C ARG A 236 -1.44 28.34 -23.81
N PRO A 237 -0.43 29.22 -23.79
CA PRO A 237 -0.33 30.28 -24.78
C PRO A 237 -0.41 29.67 -26.18
N GLY A 238 -1.29 30.19 -27.03
CA GLY A 238 -1.36 29.74 -28.41
C GLY A 238 -0.04 30.08 -29.10
N GLN A 239 0.79 29.07 -29.38
CA GLN A 239 1.84 29.24 -30.38
C GLN A 239 1.13 29.42 -31.71
N VAL A 240 0.98 30.68 -32.12
CA VAL A 240 0.72 31.01 -33.52
C VAL A 240 2.03 30.70 -34.23
N ALA A 241 2.17 29.47 -34.72
CA ALA A 241 3.25 29.12 -35.63
C ALA A 241 3.05 29.98 -36.88
N ARG A 242 3.82 31.07 -37.00
CA ARG A 242 3.96 31.75 -38.28
C ARG A 242 4.76 30.81 -39.17
N VAL A 243 4.10 30.24 -40.16
CA VAL A 243 4.78 29.64 -41.31
C VAL A 243 5.46 30.80 -42.03
N ALA A 244 6.78 30.80 -42.08
CA ALA A 244 7.52 31.73 -42.92
C ALA A 244 7.32 31.30 -44.38
N GLU A 245 6.92 32.24 -45.22
CA GLU A 245 6.84 32.10 -46.68
C GLU A 245 8.24 31.97 -47.33
#